data_AF-A0A2E2D6V9-F1
#
_entry.id   AF-A0A2E2D6V9-F1
#
_cell.length_a   1.000
_cell.length_b   1.000
_cell.length_c   1.000
_cell.angle_alpha   90.00
_cell.angle_beta   90.00
_cell.angle_gamma   90.00
#
_symmetry.space_group_name_H-M   'P 1'
#
loop_
_entity.id
_entity.type
_entity.pdbx_description
1 polymer ?
#
loop_
_entity_poly.entity_id
_entity_poly.type
_entity_poly.pdbx_seq_one_letter_code
_entity_poly.pdbx_strand_id
1 'polypeptide(L)'
;MPKTNKEKRKLKTEPRLNINLTPEQKKVTELLYEYDVVFVEGLWGTGKTAGAVGAAIKEFRKKEFNSIIISRPYIPDKGLGALPGSVNEKLALEMQPILDNFNVCQAKSTTEKMLKEDTLKIQYIGKIKGNTINSDIMLIDEAEDLTYKEFVEVLTRLGKDSKMIFTLSKEQIHKSINSSSCYYTIEKLRDSGLVGWVELTENHRNDCINKIIEYLK
;
A
#
# COMPACT_ATOMS: atom_id res chain seq x y z
N MET A 1 -24.69 -8.82 -9.58
CA MET A 1 -23.43 -8.22 -10.09
C MET A 1 -23.27 -6.86 -9.43
N PRO A 2 -22.35 -6.67 -8.47
CA PRO A 2 -22.09 -5.35 -7.94
C PRO A 2 -21.33 -4.56 -9.00
N LYS A 3 -22.02 -3.63 -9.66
CA LYS A 3 -21.38 -2.60 -10.50
C LYS A 3 -20.94 -1.48 -9.56
N THR A 4 -19.64 -1.26 -9.52
CA THR A 4 -18.87 -0.31 -8.70
C THR A 4 -19.14 1.15 -9.07
N ASN A 5 -18.74 2.07 -8.18
CA ASN A 5 -19.01 3.52 -8.24
C ASN A 5 -18.61 4.15 -9.59
N LYS A 6 -19.67 4.53 -10.32
CA LYS A 6 -19.80 5.50 -11.43
C LYS A 6 -18.57 5.85 -12.29
N GLU A 7 -18.65 5.33 -13.52
CA GLU A 7 -18.39 6.02 -14.80
C GLU A 7 -17.10 6.86 -14.95
N LYS A 8 -16.02 6.12 -15.24
CA LYS A 8 -15.02 6.37 -16.29
C LYS A 8 -14.89 7.83 -16.75
N ARG A 9 -14.04 8.62 -16.08
CA ARG A 9 -13.35 9.75 -16.71
C ARG A 9 -11.90 9.38 -16.97
N LYS A 10 -11.67 8.69 -18.11
CA LYS A 10 -10.31 8.53 -18.63
C LYS A 10 -9.75 9.92 -18.95
N LEU A 11 -8.74 10.36 -18.19
CA LEU A 11 -7.96 11.55 -18.54
C LEU A 11 -7.35 11.39 -19.95
N LYS A 12 -7.25 12.51 -20.68
CA LYS A 12 -6.63 12.56 -22.02
C LYS A 12 -5.13 12.25 -21.99
N THR A 13 -4.48 12.38 -20.83
CA THR A 13 -3.06 12.05 -20.61
C THR A 13 -2.88 11.46 -19.21
N GLU A 14 -2.03 10.44 -19.11
CA GLU A 14 -1.72 9.80 -17.82
C GLU A 14 -0.78 10.69 -17.00
N PRO A 15 -1.07 10.97 -15.71
CA PRO A 15 -0.18 11.76 -14.87
C PRO A 15 1.23 11.14 -14.81
N ARG A 16 2.26 11.96 -15.06
CA ARG A 16 3.66 11.50 -15.07
C ARG A 16 4.21 11.37 -13.66
N LEU A 17 4.88 10.25 -13.38
CA LEU A 17 5.70 10.05 -12.18
C LEU A 17 7.16 10.41 -12.51
N ASN A 18 7.97 10.66 -11.48
CA ASN A 18 9.40 10.88 -11.63
C ASN A 18 10.18 9.58 -11.89
N ILE A 19 9.51 8.43 -11.78
CA ILE A 19 10.06 7.10 -12.08
C ILE A 19 9.28 6.43 -13.21
N ASN A 20 9.94 5.49 -13.87
CA ASN A 20 9.32 4.58 -14.82
C ASN A 20 8.92 3.29 -14.10
N LEU A 21 7.62 3.10 -13.91
CA LEU A 21 7.07 1.84 -13.40
C LEU A 21 7.14 0.75 -14.48
N THR A 22 7.39 -0.48 -14.05
CA THR A 22 7.38 -1.67 -14.93
C THR A 22 5.96 -2.02 -15.37
N PRO A 23 5.80 -2.88 -16.40
CA PRO A 23 4.48 -3.33 -16.83
C PRO A 23 3.65 -3.94 -15.69
N GLU A 24 4.26 -4.78 -14.85
CA GLU A 24 3.58 -5.38 -13.69
C GLU A 24 3.11 -4.32 -12.68
N GLN A 25 3.96 -3.33 -12.38
CA GLN A 25 3.62 -2.23 -11.46
C GLN A 25 2.52 -1.30 -12.03
N LYS A 26 2.47 -1.11 -13.35
CA LYS A 26 1.42 -0.31 -14.01
C LYS A 26 0.05 -0.99 -13.91
N LYS A 27 0.03 -2.32 -13.87
CA LYS A 27 -1.19 -3.13 -13.71
C LYS A 27 -1.97 -2.78 -12.44
N VAL A 28 -1.30 -2.28 -11.39
CA VAL A 28 -1.96 -1.77 -10.17
C VAL A 28 -2.93 -0.63 -10.51
N THR A 29 -2.53 0.31 -11.37
CA THR A 29 -3.40 1.41 -11.81
C THR A 29 -4.58 0.89 -12.64
N GLU A 30 -4.35 -0.13 -13.47
CA GLU A 30 -5.39 -0.76 -14.27
C GLU A 30 -6.46 -1.43 -13.39
N LEU A 31 -6.04 -2.19 -12.39
CA LEU A 31 -6.93 -2.84 -11.43
C LEU A 31 -7.76 -1.84 -10.62
N LEU A 32 -7.21 -0.68 -10.28
CA LEU A 32 -7.96 0.37 -9.58
C LEU A 32 -9.13 0.93 -10.41
N TYR A 33 -9.14 0.78 -11.74
CA TYR A 33 -10.30 1.15 -12.54
C TYR A 33 -11.46 0.17 -12.43
N GLU A 34 -11.17 -1.09 -12.12
CA GLU A 34 -12.15 -2.18 -12.13
C GLU A 34 -12.60 -2.53 -10.71
N TYR A 35 -11.71 -2.38 -9.74
CA TYR A 35 -11.90 -2.80 -8.36
C TYR A 35 -11.72 -1.63 -7.38
N ASP A 36 -12.46 -1.70 -6.27
CA ASP A 36 -12.32 -0.73 -5.17
C ASP A 36 -11.28 -1.18 -4.12
N VAL A 37 -10.94 -2.47 -4.12
CA VAL A 37 -9.89 -3.06 -3.28
C VAL A 37 -8.90 -3.78 -4.18
N VAL A 38 -7.62 -3.42 -4.07
CA VAL A 38 -6.53 -4.00 -4.85
C VAL A 38 -5.42 -4.49 -3.93
N PHE A 39 -4.93 -5.70 -4.20
CA PHE A 39 -3.76 -6.30 -3.55
C PHE A 39 -2.57 -6.30 -4.51
N VAL A 40 -1.42 -5.87 -4.01
CA VAL A 40 -0.14 -5.86 -4.71
C VAL A 40 0.81 -6.77 -3.93
N GLU A 41 0.94 -8.00 -4.42
CA GLU A 41 1.83 -9.00 -3.83
C GLU A 41 3.19 -8.98 -4.51
N GLY A 42 4.27 -9.24 -3.78
CA GLY A 42 5.57 -9.48 -4.40
C GLY A 42 6.71 -9.61 -3.40
N LEU A 43 7.76 -10.31 -3.81
CA LEU A 43 8.98 -10.49 -3.01
C LEU A 43 9.75 -9.18 -2.81
N TRP A 44 10.78 -9.23 -1.97
CA TRP A 44 11.68 -8.11 -1.76
C TRP A 44 12.30 -7.62 -3.08
N GLY A 45 12.24 -6.30 -3.32
CA GLY A 45 12.86 -5.71 -4.51
C GLY A 45 12.03 -5.71 -5.78
N THR A 46 10.82 -6.28 -5.76
CA THR A 46 9.85 -6.22 -6.88
C THR A 46 9.18 -4.85 -7.04
N GLY A 47 9.33 -3.98 -6.04
CA GLY A 47 8.77 -2.63 -6.05
C GLY A 47 7.27 -2.58 -5.76
N LYS A 48 6.72 -3.55 -4.99
CA LYS A 48 5.31 -3.58 -4.55
C LYS A 48 4.81 -2.23 -4.02
N THR A 49 5.56 -1.63 -3.10
CA THR A 49 5.24 -0.31 -2.52
C THR A 49 5.35 0.81 -3.55
N ALA A 50 6.35 0.79 -4.43
CA ALA A 50 6.51 1.81 -5.47
C ALA A 50 5.35 1.78 -6.50
N GLY A 51 4.92 0.58 -6.92
CA GLY A 51 3.76 0.39 -7.79
C GLY A 51 2.47 0.90 -7.15
N ALA A 52 2.22 0.53 -5.89
CA ALA A 52 1.06 0.99 -5.12
C ALA A 52 1.04 2.52 -4.93
N VAL A 53 2.16 3.11 -4.53
CA VAL A 53 2.30 4.57 -4.36
C VAL A 53 2.12 5.30 -5.69
N GLY A 54 2.76 4.80 -6.76
CA GLY A 54 2.64 5.39 -8.09
C GLY A 54 1.20 5.36 -8.61
N ALA A 55 0.48 4.26 -8.38
CA ALA A 55 -0.94 4.14 -8.72
C ALA A 55 -1.80 5.12 -7.91
N ALA A 56 -1.59 5.20 -6.59
CA ALA A 56 -2.31 6.15 -5.73
C ALA A 56 -2.09 7.61 -6.15
N ILE A 57 -0.85 8.01 -6.45
CA ILE A 57 -0.52 9.35 -6.94
C ILE A 57 -1.22 9.65 -8.27
N LYS A 58 -1.23 8.68 -9.21
CA LYS A 58 -1.91 8.86 -10.51
C LYS A 58 -3.41 9.06 -10.34
N GLU A 59 -4.06 8.22 -9.53
CA GLU A 59 -5.48 8.34 -9.25
C GLU A 59 -5.82 9.65 -8.52
N PHE A 60 -5.05 10.02 -7.50
CA PHE A 60 -5.23 11.29 -6.79
C PHE A 60 -5.12 12.50 -7.73
N ARG A 61 -4.16 12.50 -8.66
CA ARG A 61 -3.98 13.60 -9.63
C ARG A 61 -5.12 13.72 -10.64
N LYS A 62 -5.99 12.73 -10.76
CA LYS A 62 -7.24 12.86 -11.53
C LYS A 62 -8.28 13.74 -10.85
N LYS A 63 -8.03 14.13 -9.60
CA LYS A 63 -8.93 14.94 -8.76
C LYS A 63 -10.27 14.25 -8.49
N GLU A 64 -10.25 12.92 -8.47
CA GLU A 64 -11.41 12.09 -8.11
C GLU A 64 -11.42 11.76 -6.61
N PHE A 65 -10.30 11.98 -5.92
CA PHE A 65 -10.11 11.71 -4.49
C PHE A 65 -9.65 12.96 -3.76
N ASN A 66 -10.10 13.11 -2.50
CA ASN A 66 -9.77 14.23 -1.63
C ASN A 66 -8.36 14.12 -1.06
N SER A 67 -7.95 12.91 -0.66
CA SER A 67 -6.63 12.65 -0.09
C SER A 67 -6.16 11.21 -0.32
N ILE A 68 -4.85 11.00 -0.14
CA ILE A 68 -4.25 9.68 0.03
C ILE A 68 -3.98 9.48 1.51
N ILE A 69 -4.45 8.37 2.08
CA ILE A 69 -4.20 7.97 3.47
C ILE A 69 -3.21 6.80 3.44
N ILE A 70 -2.14 6.89 4.21
CA ILE A 70 -1.14 5.82 4.31
C ILE A 70 -1.12 5.22 5.72
N SER A 71 -1.01 3.91 5.79
CA SER A 71 -0.90 3.16 7.03
C SER A 71 0.06 1.98 6.89
N ARG A 72 0.59 1.53 8.02
CA ARG A 72 1.44 0.35 8.13
C ARG A 72 1.13 -0.36 9.46
N PRO A 73 1.16 -1.70 9.52
CA PRO A 73 0.99 -2.43 10.77
C PRO A 73 2.08 -2.06 11.79
N TYR A 74 1.68 -1.93 13.04
CA TYR A 74 2.61 -1.74 14.14
C TYR A 74 2.89 -3.07 14.82
N ILE A 75 4.14 -3.54 14.75
CA ILE A 75 4.59 -4.73 15.46
C ILE A 75 5.39 -4.27 16.69
N PRO A 76 4.91 -4.52 17.91
CA PRO A 76 5.55 -4.05 19.14
C PRO A 76 6.99 -4.54 19.35
N ASP A 77 7.36 -5.66 18.73
CA ASP A 77 8.65 -6.34 18.87
C ASP A 77 9.73 -5.85 17.90
N LYS A 78 9.42 -4.90 17.00
CA LYS A 78 10.49 -4.09 16.43
C LYS A 78 11.15 -3.37 17.60
N GLY A 79 12.48 -3.31 17.66
CA GLY A 79 13.27 -2.64 18.71
C GLY A 79 12.94 -1.16 18.99
N LEU A 80 11.79 -0.63 18.52
CA LEU A 80 11.13 0.60 18.92
C LEU A 80 10.95 0.71 20.44
N GLY A 81 10.79 -0.39 21.19
CA GLY A 81 10.86 -0.35 22.65
C GLY A 81 12.17 0.27 23.17
N ALA A 82 13.28 0.03 22.45
CA ALA A 82 14.62 0.52 22.75
C ALA A 82 15.00 1.85 22.05
N LEU A 83 14.25 2.28 21.02
CA LEU A 83 14.48 3.59 20.40
C LEU A 83 14.06 4.71 21.35
N PRO A 84 14.87 5.77 21.54
CA PRO A 84 14.47 6.93 22.33
C PRO A 84 13.34 7.70 21.62
N GLY A 85 12.45 8.33 22.39
CA GLY A 85 11.40 9.20 21.87
C GLY A 85 9.97 8.78 22.23
N SER A 86 9.01 9.63 21.88
CA SER A 86 7.58 9.40 22.08
C SER A 86 7.04 8.30 21.16
N VAL A 87 5.91 7.70 21.52
CA VAL A 87 5.22 6.71 20.67
C VAL A 87 4.93 7.28 19.28
N ASN A 88 4.59 8.56 19.16
CA ASN A 88 4.31 9.19 17.88
C ASN A 88 5.56 9.33 17.00
N GLU A 89 6.72 9.63 17.57
CA GLU A 89 8.00 9.72 16.83
C GLU A 89 8.41 8.34 16.30
N LYS A 90 8.28 7.31 17.14
CA LYS A 90 8.52 5.91 16.77
C LYS A 90 7.64 5.47 15.61
N LEU A 91 6.35 5.76 15.70
CA LEU A 91 5.40 5.43 14.66
C LEU A 91 5.66 6.22 13.36
N ALA A 92 6.12 7.47 13.45
CA ALA A 92 6.49 8.25 12.27
C ALA A 92 7.71 7.66 11.54
N LEU A 93 8.71 7.16 12.28
CA LEU A 93 9.88 6.48 11.70
C LEU A 93 9.49 5.23 10.90
N GLU A 94 8.51 4.46 11.38
CA GLU A 94 8.00 3.28 10.68
C GLU A 94 7.31 3.60 9.34
N MET A 95 6.80 4.82 9.21
CA MET A 95 6.17 5.33 7.98
C MET A 95 7.18 5.91 6.99
N GLN A 96 8.43 6.12 7.39
CA GLN A 96 9.45 6.72 6.53
C GLN A 96 9.67 5.93 5.21
N PRO A 97 9.73 4.58 5.19
CA PRO A 97 9.96 3.83 3.95
C PRO A 97 8.89 4.06 2.88
N ILE A 98 7.61 4.16 3.26
CA ILE A 98 6.55 4.48 2.30
C ILE A 98 6.61 5.95 1.87
N LEU A 99 6.92 6.89 2.78
CA LEU A 99 7.12 8.30 2.43
C LEU A 99 8.29 8.48 1.44
N ASP A 100 9.35 7.69 1.57
CA ASP A 100 10.47 7.70 0.63
C ASP A 100 10.04 7.25 -0.76
N ASN A 101 9.12 6.26 -0.87
CA ASN A 101 8.52 5.89 -2.15
C ASN A 101 7.71 7.04 -2.77
N PHE A 102 6.99 7.84 -1.97
CA PHE A 102 6.34 9.06 -2.47
C PHE A 102 7.37 10.07 -2.97
N ASN A 103 8.45 10.30 -2.21
CA ASN A 103 9.53 11.22 -2.59
C ASN A 103 10.17 10.83 -3.93
N VAL A 104 10.40 9.54 -4.14
CA VAL A 104 10.91 8.99 -5.39
C VAL A 104 9.90 9.19 -6.53
N CYS A 105 8.60 9.00 -6.30
CA CYS A 105 7.57 9.12 -7.33
C CYS A 105 7.24 10.56 -7.75
N GLN A 106 7.39 11.57 -6.88
CA GLN A 106 6.93 12.94 -7.15
C GLN A 106 7.79 14.09 -6.60
N ALA A 107 9.02 13.80 -6.15
CA ALA A 107 9.92 14.69 -5.44
C ALA A 107 9.47 15.01 -4.00
N LYS A 108 10.47 15.17 -3.12
CA LYS A 108 10.28 15.39 -1.69
C LYS A 108 9.42 16.62 -1.37
N SER A 109 9.68 17.74 -2.07
CA SER A 109 8.93 18.98 -1.87
C SER A 109 7.44 18.84 -2.16
N THR A 110 7.06 18.00 -3.14
CA THR A 110 5.65 17.70 -3.42
C THR A 110 5.02 16.88 -2.31
N THR A 111 5.72 15.83 -1.83
CA THR A 111 5.24 15.01 -0.71
C THR A 111 5.06 15.86 0.56
N GLU A 112 6.04 16.69 0.90
CA GLU A 112 5.99 17.61 2.05
C GLU A 112 4.82 18.59 1.92
N LYS A 113 4.59 19.14 0.72
CA LYS A 113 3.43 20.00 0.45
C LYS A 113 2.11 19.25 0.67
N MET A 114 1.98 18.02 0.15
CA MET A 114 0.76 17.23 0.32
C MET A 114 0.47 16.89 1.78
N LEU A 115 1.50 16.58 2.56
CA LEU A 115 1.39 16.37 4.01
C LEU A 115 0.89 17.63 4.71
N LYS A 116 1.46 18.81 4.38
CA LYS A 116 1.07 20.09 4.96
C LYS A 116 -0.37 20.50 4.60
N GLU A 117 -0.82 20.14 3.41
CA GLU A 117 -2.17 20.44 2.90
C GLU A 117 -3.21 19.37 3.29
N ASP A 118 -2.84 18.38 4.11
CA ASP A 118 -3.68 17.23 4.45
C ASP A 118 -4.23 16.47 3.22
N THR A 119 -3.53 16.52 2.09
CA THR A 119 -3.87 15.72 0.89
C THR A 119 -3.08 14.41 0.83
N LEU A 120 -2.02 14.27 1.63
CA LEU A 120 -1.41 13.01 2.04
C LEU A 120 -1.49 12.93 3.57
N LYS A 121 -2.10 11.87 4.11
CA LYS A 121 -2.35 11.72 5.55
C LYS A 121 -1.73 10.43 6.07
N ILE A 122 -1.13 10.50 7.26
CA ILE A 122 -0.64 9.31 7.96
C ILE A 122 -1.70 8.90 8.98
N GLN A 123 -2.13 7.63 8.93
CA GLN A 123 -3.05 7.07 9.92
C GLN A 123 -2.54 5.73 10.43
N TYR A 124 -2.61 5.54 11.75
CA TYR A 124 -2.21 4.28 12.39
C TYR A 124 -3.41 3.33 12.48
N ILE A 125 -3.19 2.05 12.22
CA ILE A 125 -4.24 1.00 12.21
C ILE A 125 -5.13 1.07 13.46
N GLY A 126 -4.54 1.18 14.65
CA GLY A 126 -5.30 1.29 15.91
C GLY A 126 -6.19 2.54 16.06
N LYS A 127 -5.97 3.58 15.25
CA LYS A 127 -6.76 4.83 15.21
C LYS A 127 -7.75 4.87 14.04
N ILE A 128 -7.81 3.83 13.20
CA ILE A 128 -8.74 3.74 12.07
C ILE A 128 -10.16 3.38 12.57
N LYS A 129 -10.27 2.72 13.73
CA LYS A 129 -11.55 2.37 14.34
C LYS A 129 -12.43 3.60 14.55
N GLY A 130 -13.62 3.58 13.96
CA GLY A 130 -14.60 4.67 14.04
C GLY A 130 -14.51 5.73 12.96
N ASN A 131 -13.45 5.73 12.13
CA ASN A 131 -13.31 6.66 11.01
C ASN A 131 -13.73 5.99 9.69
N THR A 132 -14.55 6.66 8.89
CA THR A 132 -14.93 6.17 7.55
C THR A 132 -14.07 6.88 6.50
N ILE A 133 -13.53 6.12 5.55
CA ILE A 133 -12.68 6.62 4.47
C ILE A 133 -13.59 6.95 3.29
N ASN A 134 -13.84 8.23 3.00
CA ASN A 134 -14.81 8.67 1.99
C ASN A 134 -14.15 9.54 0.94
N SER A 135 -14.32 9.16 -0.33
CA SER A 135 -13.69 9.84 -1.47
C SER A 135 -12.17 9.93 -1.32
N ASP A 136 -11.53 8.90 -0.77
CA ASP A 136 -10.09 8.86 -0.46
C ASP A 136 -9.45 7.56 -0.99
N ILE A 137 -8.13 7.59 -1.20
CA ILE A 137 -7.35 6.37 -1.48
C ILE A 137 -6.60 5.98 -0.21
N MET A 138 -6.84 4.80 0.32
CA MET A 138 -6.07 4.28 1.43
C MET A 138 -5.04 3.25 0.97
N LEU A 139 -3.77 3.45 1.32
CA LEU A 139 -2.68 2.52 1.08
C LEU A 139 -2.23 1.92 2.41
N ILE A 140 -2.31 0.60 2.51
CA ILE A 140 -1.81 -0.19 3.64
C ILE A 140 -0.56 -0.92 3.17
N ASP A 141 0.60 -0.49 3.64
CA ASP A 141 1.87 -1.12 3.30
C ASP A 141 2.14 -2.28 4.27
N GLU A 142 2.67 -3.38 3.74
CA GLU A 142 3.04 -4.58 4.48
C GLU A 142 1.90 -5.20 5.29
N ALA A 143 0.74 -5.34 4.62
CA ALA A 143 -0.48 -5.85 5.19
C ALA A 143 -0.39 -7.31 5.67
N GLU A 144 0.61 -8.08 5.22
CA GLU A 144 0.91 -9.43 5.71
C GLU A 144 1.12 -9.48 7.23
N ASP A 145 1.52 -8.37 7.84
CA ASP A 145 1.77 -8.29 9.29
C ASP A 145 0.52 -7.94 10.11
N LEU A 146 -0.63 -7.72 9.47
CA LEU A 146 -1.90 -7.58 10.18
C LEU A 146 -2.41 -8.94 10.67
N THR A 147 -3.10 -8.94 11.80
CA THR A 147 -4.02 -10.02 12.14
C THR A 147 -5.26 -9.97 11.25
N TYR A 148 -5.96 -11.09 11.07
CA TYR A 148 -7.22 -11.11 10.32
C TYR A 148 -8.26 -10.12 10.89
N LYS A 149 -8.30 -9.94 12.22
CA LYS A 149 -9.18 -8.99 12.88
C LYS A 149 -8.86 -7.55 12.45
N GLU A 150 -7.59 -7.15 12.48
CA GLU A 150 -7.18 -5.80 12.07
C GLU A 150 -7.45 -5.56 10.59
N PHE A 151 -7.20 -6.57 9.74
CA PHE A 151 -7.55 -6.50 8.32
C PHE A 151 -9.05 -6.19 8.13
N VAL A 152 -9.95 -6.90 8.83
CA VAL A 152 -11.40 -6.64 8.77
C VAL A 152 -11.74 -5.26 9.33
N GLU A 153 -11.11 -4.84 10.44
CA GLU A 153 -11.33 -3.52 11.02
C GLU A 153 -11.02 -2.39 10.03
N VAL A 154 -9.92 -2.52 9.27
CA VAL A 154 -9.55 -1.60 8.19
C VAL A 154 -10.50 -1.71 7.01
N LEU A 155 -10.71 -2.91 6.47
CA LEU A 155 -11.52 -3.14 5.27
C LEU A 155 -12.94 -2.57 5.42
N THR A 156 -13.54 -2.73 6.61
CA THR A 156 -14.87 -2.22 6.92
C THR A 156 -14.97 -0.69 7.01
N ARG A 157 -13.84 0.04 6.91
CA ARG A 157 -13.83 1.51 6.83
C ARG A 157 -13.96 2.04 5.42
N LEU A 158 -13.88 1.19 4.38
CA LEU A 158 -14.01 1.62 3.00
C LEU A 158 -15.41 2.23 2.77
N GLY A 159 -15.44 3.55 2.62
CA GLY A 159 -16.65 4.30 2.34
C GLY A 159 -16.90 4.45 0.84
N LYS A 160 -17.87 5.32 0.50
CA LYS A 160 -18.23 5.56 -0.90
C LYS A 160 -17.12 6.33 -1.62
N ASP A 161 -17.01 6.06 -2.92
CA ASP A 161 -16.07 6.73 -3.83
C ASP A 161 -14.59 6.65 -3.37
N SER A 162 -14.27 5.66 -2.54
CA SER A 162 -12.93 5.42 -2.01
C SER A 162 -12.32 4.16 -2.61
N LYS A 163 -11.00 4.04 -2.52
CA LYS A 163 -10.26 2.83 -2.90
C LYS A 163 -9.26 2.42 -1.84
N MET A 164 -8.98 1.13 -1.74
CA MET A 164 -7.95 0.57 -0.87
C MET A 164 -6.91 -0.20 -1.68
N ILE A 165 -5.65 0.02 -1.36
CA ILE A 165 -4.50 -0.71 -1.91
C ILE A 165 -3.77 -1.36 -0.73
N PHE A 166 -3.61 -2.67 -0.76
CA PHE A 166 -2.80 -3.42 0.20
C PHE A 166 -1.54 -3.91 -0.50
N THR A 167 -0.36 -3.63 0.05
CA THR A 167 0.87 -4.32 -0.37
C THR A 167 1.13 -5.48 0.57
N LEU A 168 1.60 -6.62 0.05
CA LEU A 168 1.90 -7.77 0.89
C LEU A 168 2.92 -8.74 0.30
N SER A 169 3.48 -9.62 1.14
CA SER A 169 4.34 -10.73 0.71
C SER A 169 4.31 -11.87 1.73
N LYS A 170 4.05 -13.09 1.25
CA LYS A 170 4.05 -14.31 2.08
C LYS A 170 5.38 -14.54 2.80
N GLU A 171 6.47 -14.25 2.10
CA GLU A 171 7.84 -14.51 2.52
C GLU A 171 8.37 -13.44 3.49
N GLN A 172 7.66 -12.32 3.62
CA GLN A 172 8.02 -11.21 4.49
C GLN A 172 7.20 -11.19 5.79
N ILE A 173 6.28 -12.15 5.99
CA ILE A 173 5.50 -12.29 7.24
C ILE A 173 6.45 -12.27 8.44
N HIS A 174 6.23 -11.31 9.34
CA HIS A 174 7.08 -11.15 10.51
C HIS A 174 6.99 -12.37 11.42
N LYS A 175 8.14 -12.79 11.98
CA LYS A 175 8.26 -13.99 12.82
C LYS A 175 7.37 -13.95 14.07
N SER A 176 7.11 -12.77 14.63
CA SER A 176 6.24 -12.62 15.80
C SER A 176 4.75 -12.77 15.48
N ILE A 177 4.36 -12.55 14.22
CA ILE A 177 2.98 -12.71 13.74
C ILE A 177 2.77 -14.16 13.26
N ASN A 178 3.70 -14.65 12.44
CA ASN A 178 3.74 -16.02 11.91
C ASN A 178 2.34 -16.51 11.47
N SER A 179 1.82 -17.58 12.06
CA SER A 179 0.53 -18.19 11.71
C SER A 179 -0.69 -17.30 11.97
N SER A 180 -0.53 -16.20 12.71
CA SER A 180 -1.61 -15.24 13.00
C SER A 180 -1.79 -14.20 11.89
N SER A 181 -0.91 -14.20 10.89
CA SER A 181 -0.98 -13.31 9.73
C SER A 181 -2.32 -13.44 9.01
N CYS A 182 -2.89 -12.30 8.63
CA CYS A 182 -4.09 -12.26 7.80
C CYS A 182 -3.85 -12.89 6.42
N TYR A 183 -2.60 -12.92 5.94
CA TYR A 183 -2.19 -13.39 4.62
C TYR A 183 -2.84 -14.74 4.27
N TYR A 184 -2.70 -15.73 5.16
CA TYR A 184 -3.21 -17.09 4.94
C TYR A 184 -4.72 -17.18 4.74
N THR A 185 -5.47 -16.17 5.22
CA THR A 185 -6.92 -16.09 5.01
C THR A 185 -7.25 -15.28 3.77
N ILE A 186 -6.61 -14.12 3.58
CA ILE A 186 -6.94 -13.19 2.50
C ILE A 186 -6.42 -13.65 1.13
N GLU A 187 -5.42 -14.54 1.07
CA GLU A 187 -4.93 -15.14 -0.19
C GLU A 187 -6.06 -15.82 -0.98
N LYS A 188 -7.12 -16.29 -0.29
CA LYS A 188 -8.34 -16.85 -0.92
C LYS A 188 -9.12 -15.83 -1.75
N LEU A 189 -8.90 -14.53 -1.56
CA LEU A 189 -9.54 -13.47 -2.35
C LEU A 189 -8.95 -13.33 -3.75
N ARG A 190 -7.72 -13.81 -3.98
CA ARG A 190 -6.95 -13.68 -5.23
C ARG A 190 -7.80 -14.01 -6.47
N ASP A 191 -8.49 -15.15 -6.44
CA ASP A 191 -9.28 -15.65 -7.58
C ASP A 191 -10.80 -15.46 -7.39
N SER A 192 -11.21 -14.67 -6.39
CA SER A 192 -12.62 -14.51 -6.04
C SER A 192 -13.42 -13.63 -7.02
N GLY A 193 -12.73 -12.82 -7.83
CA GLY A 193 -13.33 -11.76 -8.65
C GLY A 193 -13.95 -10.60 -7.83
N LEU A 194 -13.78 -10.58 -6.51
CA LEU A 194 -14.28 -9.51 -5.63
C LEU A 194 -13.28 -8.36 -5.49
N VAL A 195 -12.00 -8.63 -5.72
CA VAL A 195 -10.88 -7.70 -5.54
C VAL A 195 -9.94 -7.80 -6.73
N GLY A 196 -9.17 -6.74 -6.98
CA GLY A 196 -8.05 -6.80 -7.90
C GLY A 196 -6.85 -7.43 -7.19
N TRP A 197 -6.15 -8.36 -7.83
CA TRP A 197 -4.92 -8.93 -7.30
C TRP A 197 -3.85 -8.92 -8.40
N VAL A 198 -2.67 -8.40 -8.08
CA VAL A 198 -1.50 -8.50 -8.94
C VAL A 198 -0.32 -8.99 -8.12
N GLU A 199 0.39 -9.97 -8.69
CA GLU A 199 1.67 -10.44 -8.19
C GLU A 199 2.79 -9.85 -9.04
N LEU A 200 3.76 -9.21 -8.40
CA LEU A 200 4.96 -8.68 -9.01
C LEU A 200 6.08 -9.72 -8.87
N THR A 201 6.60 -10.18 -10.00
CA THR A 201 7.59 -11.26 -10.06
C THR A 201 8.97 -10.76 -10.48
N GLU A 202 9.03 -9.64 -11.20
CA GLU A 202 10.29 -9.06 -11.65
C GLU A 202 11.04 -8.41 -10.47
N ASN A 203 12.19 -8.99 -10.10
CA ASN A 203 13.06 -8.39 -9.09
C ASN A 203 13.97 -7.33 -9.75
N HIS A 204 13.89 -6.08 -9.27
CA HIS A 204 14.69 -4.97 -9.80
C HIS A 204 15.96 -4.71 -8.98
N ARG A 205 16.33 -5.59 -8.05
CA ARG A 205 17.59 -5.54 -7.32
C ARG A 205 18.74 -6.06 -8.18
N ASN A 206 19.97 -5.73 -7.75
CA ASN A 206 21.19 -6.21 -8.37
C ASN A 206 21.17 -7.75 -8.51
N ASP A 207 21.39 -8.26 -9.73
CA ASP A 207 21.37 -9.70 -10.07
C ASP A 207 22.23 -10.56 -9.12
N CYS A 208 23.28 -9.98 -8.54
CA CYS A 208 24.13 -10.64 -7.56
C CYS A 208 23.35 -11.08 -6.30
N ILE A 209 22.31 -10.34 -5.90
CA ILE A 209 21.54 -10.63 -4.68
C ILE A 209 20.78 -11.95 -4.82
N ASN A 210 20.16 -12.21 -5.97
CA ASN A 210 19.47 -13.49 -6.19
C ASN A 210 20.46 -14.66 -6.12
N LYS A 211 21.65 -14.51 -6.73
CA LYS A 211 22.73 -15.51 -6.66
C LYS A 211 23.22 -15.75 -5.23
N ILE A 212 23.36 -14.69 -4.43
CA ILE A 212 23.75 -14.80 -3.02
C ILE A 212 22.66 -15.54 -2.23
N ILE A 213 21.39 -15.17 -2.42
CA ILE A 213 20.28 -15.82 -1.72
C ILE A 213 20.18 -17.30 -2.09
N GLU A 214 20.31 -17.65 -3.37
CA GLU A 214 20.35 -19.04 -3.82
C GLU A 214 21.52 -19.82 -3.24
N TYR A 215 22.71 -19.22 -3.16
CA TYR A 215 23.89 -19.84 -2.55
C TYR A 215 23.72 -20.13 -1.03
N LEU A 216 22.93 -19.32 -0.34
CA LEU A 216 22.70 -19.46 1.11
C LEU A 216 21.52 -20.40 1.47
N LYS A 217 20.74 -20.85 0.48
CA LYS A 217 19.66 -21.84 0.67
C LYS A 217 20.21 -23.26 0.68
#